data_AF-A0A952Q1Y2-F1
#
_entry.id   AF-A0A952Q1Y2-F1
#
_cell.length_a   1.000
_cell.length_b   1.000
_cell.length_c   1.000
_cell.angle_alpha   90.00
_cell.angle_beta   90.00
_cell.angle_gamma   90.00
#
_symmetry.space_group_name_H-M   'P 1'
#
loop_
_entity.id
_entity.type
_entity.pdbx_description
1 polymer ?
#
loop_
_entity_poly.entity_id
_entity_poly.type
_entity_poly.pdbx_seq_one_letter_code
_entity_poly.pdbx_strand_id
1 'polypeptide(L)'
;MMKALKSTKRIALIRSVAIGLLMGFSICIGPILFAWTIFESFNDGWDLQAVENHLHVTIPADAQDFHYSSGSNRYVHVDLSFKAPPASVLDFAKHFCDGVLHQGYDPFNAFDLAEPVPNSVEIQIIEAYYTYSYYSYSPRALRTESGNYCDLPQKGQFWLLVDETDPALYTLKFKHMLDRFAHDNDVKPIANFPLIVRGLMSEQDGSYSAYMKLCFDLDPAAVHESVKWNALIGADIGVAIDGRMMTGAYVTNEIRLSRTDGKTNFSDPNSDLFKYCLFVRQGGWHTVTIHLPSTFTGNHTYTWRFHEEYSDRCDESYIDNDCY
;
A
#
# COMPACT_ATOMS: atom_id res chain seq x y z
N MET A 1 49.09 -7.66 -61.58
CA MET A 1 48.43 -8.59 -60.63
C MET A 1 48.58 -8.20 -59.13
N MET A 2 49.02 -6.98 -58.77
CA MET A 2 49.23 -6.55 -57.38
C MET A 2 48.20 -5.56 -56.80
N LYS A 3 47.18 -5.12 -57.57
CA LYS A 3 46.16 -4.18 -57.08
C LYS A 3 44.98 -4.83 -56.36
N ALA A 4 44.78 -6.15 -56.49
CA ALA A 4 43.63 -6.84 -55.91
C ALA A 4 43.78 -7.18 -54.41
N LEU A 5 45.00 -7.30 -53.88
CA LEU A 5 45.22 -7.71 -52.48
C LEU A 5 45.10 -6.58 -51.43
N LYS A 6 45.08 -5.30 -51.84
CA LYS A 6 44.94 -4.17 -50.89
C LYS A 6 43.47 -3.87 -50.53
N SER A 7 42.51 -4.33 -51.32
CA SER A 7 41.08 -4.02 -51.16
C SER A 7 40.41 -4.87 -50.08
N THR A 8 40.72 -6.17 -50.04
CA THR A 8 40.10 -7.13 -49.10
C THR A 8 40.48 -6.88 -47.64
N LYS A 9 41.69 -6.37 -47.35
CA LYS A 9 42.09 -6.05 -45.97
C LYS A 9 41.38 -4.83 -45.38
N ARG A 10 40.98 -3.85 -46.20
CA ARG A 10 40.24 -2.67 -45.74
C ARG A 10 38.78 -2.98 -45.40
N ILE A 11 38.15 -3.87 -46.16
CA ILE A 11 36.76 -4.29 -45.92
C ILE A 11 36.65 -5.13 -44.64
N ALA A 12 37.64 -5.99 -44.35
CA ALA A 12 37.68 -6.77 -43.12
C ALA A 12 37.83 -5.88 -41.87
N LEU A 13 38.71 -4.86 -41.92
CA LEU A 13 38.93 -3.95 -40.80
C LEU A 13 37.70 -3.10 -40.48
N ILE A 14 37.00 -2.60 -41.50
CA ILE A 14 35.77 -1.80 -41.33
C ILE A 14 34.64 -2.65 -40.71
N ARG A 15 34.51 -3.92 -41.13
CA ARG A 15 33.53 -4.85 -40.55
C ARG A 15 33.81 -5.16 -39.08
N SER A 16 35.07 -5.36 -38.69
CA SER A 16 35.42 -5.63 -37.29
C SER A 16 35.19 -4.44 -36.37
N VAL A 17 35.43 -3.21 -36.84
CA VAL A 17 35.17 -1.98 -36.05
C VAL A 17 33.67 -1.72 -35.89
N ALA A 18 32.86 -1.93 -36.95
CA ALA A 18 31.41 -1.77 -36.88
C ALA A 18 30.74 -2.78 -35.92
N ILE A 19 31.21 -4.04 -35.90
CA ILE A 19 30.71 -5.08 -35.01
C ILE A 19 31.10 -4.78 -33.55
N GLY A 20 32.31 -4.28 -33.30
CA GLY A 20 32.75 -3.88 -31.96
C GLY A 20 31.95 -2.70 -31.38
N LEU A 21 31.62 -1.70 -32.22
CA LEU A 21 30.80 -0.54 -31.81
C LEU A 21 29.34 -0.95 -31.51
N LEU A 22 28.75 -1.87 -32.29
CA LEU A 22 27.39 -2.37 -32.03
C LEU A 22 27.30 -3.19 -30.74
N MET A 23 28.32 -4.00 -30.41
CA MET A 23 28.36 -4.74 -29.15
C MET A 23 28.59 -3.83 -27.93
N GLY A 24 29.43 -2.80 -28.05
CA GLY A 24 29.66 -1.83 -26.97
C GLY A 24 28.43 -0.97 -26.64
N PHE A 25 27.67 -0.56 -27.66
CA PHE A 25 26.45 0.23 -27.48
C PHE A 25 25.35 -0.56 -26.75
N SER A 26 25.26 -1.87 -27.00
CA SER A 26 24.27 -2.74 -26.36
C SER A 26 24.58 -3.06 -24.90
N ILE A 27 25.87 -3.09 -24.51
CA ILE A 27 26.29 -3.39 -23.13
C ILE A 27 26.18 -2.19 -22.21
N CYS A 28 26.33 -0.95 -22.72
CA CYS A 28 26.24 0.25 -21.87
C CYS A 28 24.84 0.85 -21.78
N ILE A 29 24.00 0.73 -22.82
CA ILE A 29 22.66 1.34 -22.83
C ILE A 29 21.59 0.36 -22.31
N GLY A 30 21.77 -0.94 -22.55
CA GLY A 30 20.87 -1.98 -22.06
C GLY A 30 20.62 -1.94 -20.55
N PRO A 31 21.66 -1.85 -19.70
CA PRO A 31 21.49 -1.76 -18.25
C PRO A 31 20.84 -0.45 -17.79
N ILE A 32 21.07 0.66 -18.51
CA ILE A 32 20.49 1.97 -18.16
C ILE A 32 19.00 1.98 -18.50
N LEU A 33 18.61 1.47 -19.67
CA LEU A 33 17.20 1.33 -20.04
C LEU A 33 16.48 0.29 -19.17
N PHE A 34 17.14 -0.82 -18.83
CA PHE A 34 16.58 -1.85 -17.96
C PHE A 34 16.41 -1.35 -16.51
N ALA A 35 17.38 -0.57 -16.00
CA ALA A 35 17.25 0.10 -14.70
C ALA A 35 16.15 1.17 -14.71
N TRP A 36 15.94 1.87 -15.83
CA TRP A 36 14.87 2.86 -15.98
C TRP A 36 13.47 2.20 -16.01
N THR A 37 13.31 1.09 -16.73
CA THR A 37 12.06 0.31 -16.73
C THR A 37 11.77 -0.37 -15.39
N ILE A 38 12.81 -0.74 -14.64
CA ILE A 38 12.65 -1.26 -13.27
C ILE A 38 12.29 -0.13 -12.30
N PHE A 39 12.83 1.08 -12.47
CA PHE A 39 12.48 2.21 -11.60
C PHE A 39 11.07 2.77 -11.84
N GLU A 40 10.57 2.74 -13.08
CA GLU A 40 9.18 3.13 -13.39
C GLU A 40 8.14 2.10 -12.90
N SER A 41 8.52 0.84 -12.68
CA SER A 41 7.59 -0.19 -12.15
C SER A 41 7.43 -0.18 -10.63
N PHE A 42 8.03 0.78 -9.92
CA PHE A 42 7.86 0.94 -8.46
C PHE A 42 6.91 2.08 -8.08
N ASN A 43 6.25 2.69 -9.06
CA ASN A 43 5.23 3.69 -8.79
C ASN A 43 3.89 2.99 -8.61
N ASP A 44 3.74 2.26 -7.50
CA ASP A 44 2.44 1.74 -7.00
C ASP A 44 1.56 2.91 -6.47
N GLY A 45 1.60 4.04 -7.16
CA GLY A 45 0.73 5.18 -6.95
C GLY A 45 -0.61 4.89 -7.59
N TRP A 46 -1.68 5.32 -6.94
CA TRP A 46 -2.99 5.34 -7.57
C TRP A 46 -2.99 6.40 -8.66
N ASP A 47 -3.76 6.17 -9.72
CA ASP A 47 -4.11 7.28 -10.60
C ASP A 47 -5.24 8.11 -9.98
N LEU A 48 -5.53 9.26 -10.59
CA LEU A 48 -6.56 10.16 -10.09
C LEU A 48 -7.94 9.51 -10.09
N GLN A 49 -8.24 8.67 -11.08
CA GLN A 49 -9.53 8.01 -11.20
C GLN A 49 -9.73 6.98 -10.08
N ALA A 50 -8.68 6.23 -9.72
CA ALA A 50 -8.69 5.32 -8.58
C ALA A 50 -8.90 6.07 -7.26
N VAL A 51 -8.29 7.25 -7.08
CA VAL A 51 -8.52 8.11 -5.91
C VAL A 51 -9.95 8.61 -5.85
N GLU A 52 -10.48 9.14 -6.95
CA GLU A 52 -11.88 9.61 -7.03
C GLU A 52 -12.87 8.50 -6.70
N ASN A 53 -12.63 7.30 -7.24
CA ASN A 53 -13.45 6.12 -6.96
C ASN A 53 -13.35 5.68 -5.50
N HIS A 54 -12.16 5.67 -4.91
CA HIS A 54 -11.94 5.24 -3.54
C HIS A 54 -12.50 6.23 -2.51
N LEU A 55 -12.24 7.52 -2.72
CA LEU A 55 -12.69 8.58 -1.83
C LEU A 55 -14.14 8.98 -2.09
N HIS A 56 -14.74 8.48 -3.17
CA HIS A 56 -16.07 8.88 -3.66
C HIS A 56 -16.19 10.39 -3.83
N VAL A 57 -15.18 11.00 -4.46
CA VAL A 57 -15.14 12.45 -4.74
C VAL A 57 -14.83 12.68 -6.21
N THR A 58 -15.17 13.88 -6.69
CA THR A 58 -14.74 14.35 -8.01
C THR A 58 -13.82 15.53 -7.82
N ILE A 59 -12.62 15.46 -8.41
CA ILE A 59 -11.70 16.58 -8.45
C ILE A 59 -12.30 17.64 -9.38
N PRO A 60 -12.40 18.91 -8.97
CA PRO A 60 -13.03 19.93 -9.78
C PRO A 60 -12.37 20.08 -11.16
N ALA A 61 -13.17 20.09 -12.22
CA ALA A 61 -12.68 20.23 -13.60
C ALA A 61 -12.03 21.60 -13.88
N ASP A 62 -12.29 22.59 -13.02
CA ASP A 62 -11.73 23.94 -13.03
C ASP A 62 -10.53 24.11 -12.10
N ALA A 63 -9.99 23.02 -11.55
CA ALA A 63 -8.78 23.03 -10.73
C ALA A 63 -7.56 23.52 -11.52
N GLN A 64 -6.82 24.44 -10.92
CA GLN A 64 -5.58 25.04 -11.40
C GLN A 64 -4.44 24.71 -10.43
N ASP A 65 -3.20 24.83 -10.89
CA ASP A 65 -2.00 24.53 -10.09
C ASP A 65 -2.10 23.17 -9.38
N PHE A 66 -2.64 22.17 -10.08
CA PHE A 66 -2.93 20.86 -9.53
C PHE A 66 -1.63 20.08 -9.26
N HIS A 67 -1.43 19.71 -8.00
CA HIS A 67 -0.35 18.85 -7.55
C HIS A 67 -0.93 17.61 -6.89
N TYR A 68 -0.38 16.47 -7.24
CA TYR A 68 -0.84 15.17 -6.76
C TYR A 68 0.33 14.22 -6.56
N SER A 69 0.29 13.51 -5.44
CA SER A 69 1.11 12.34 -5.19
C SER A 69 0.31 11.32 -4.42
N SER A 70 0.52 10.05 -4.76
CA SER A 70 -0.06 8.94 -4.04
C SER A 70 0.94 7.80 -3.94
N GLY A 71 0.64 6.88 -3.03
CA GLY A 71 1.37 5.63 -2.95
C GLY A 71 0.67 4.66 -2.04
N SER A 72 1.01 3.40 -2.24
CA SER A 72 0.28 2.30 -1.64
C SER A 72 1.17 1.31 -0.90
N ASN A 73 2.31 1.77 -0.38
CA ASN A 73 3.22 0.92 0.40
C ASN A 73 2.58 0.50 1.75
N ARG A 74 3.14 0.96 2.87
CA ARG A 74 2.63 0.66 4.21
C ARG A 74 1.23 1.23 4.46
N TYR A 75 0.90 2.32 3.79
CA TYR A 75 -0.33 3.07 3.91
C TYR A 75 -0.84 3.38 2.50
N VAL A 76 -2.16 3.46 2.31
CA VAL A 76 -2.66 4.25 1.19
C VAL A 76 -2.49 5.70 1.62
N HIS A 77 -1.70 6.45 0.88
CA HIS A 77 -1.63 7.89 1.07
C HIS A 77 -1.96 8.59 -0.24
N VAL A 78 -2.69 9.68 -0.09
CA VAL A 78 -3.05 10.60 -1.17
C VAL A 78 -2.77 12.00 -0.65
N ASP A 79 -1.88 12.71 -1.31
CA ASP A 79 -1.67 14.14 -1.12
C ASP A 79 -2.10 14.85 -2.40
N LEU A 80 -3.00 15.81 -2.26
CA LEU A 80 -3.46 16.64 -3.37
C LEU A 80 -3.53 18.11 -2.95
N SER A 81 -3.21 19.00 -3.88
CA SER A 81 -3.44 20.43 -3.72
C SER A 81 -3.77 21.07 -5.04
N PHE A 82 -4.66 22.06 -5.01
CA PHE A 82 -5.08 22.79 -6.19
C PHE A 82 -5.71 24.12 -5.82
N LYS A 83 -5.90 24.98 -6.81
CA LYS A 83 -6.67 26.22 -6.73
C LYS A 83 -7.95 26.11 -7.55
N ALA A 84 -9.07 26.55 -7.01
CA ALA A 84 -10.32 26.60 -7.77
C ALA A 84 -11.25 27.68 -7.20
N PRO A 85 -12.32 28.07 -7.91
CA PRO A 85 -13.35 28.95 -7.37
C PRO A 85 -13.89 28.45 -6.02
N PRO A 86 -14.32 29.35 -5.12
CA PRO A 86 -14.77 28.98 -3.78
C PRO A 86 -15.82 27.87 -3.75
N ALA A 87 -16.79 27.90 -4.68
CA ALA A 87 -17.83 26.87 -4.77
C ALA A 87 -17.24 25.47 -5.01
N SER A 88 -16.31 25.34 -5.96
CA SER A 88 -15.66 24.09 -6.33
C SER A 88 -14.81 23.52 -5.19
N VAL A 89 -14.04 24.38 -4.51
CA VAL A 89 -13.20 23.96 -3.35
C VAL A 89 -14.07 23.52 -2.18
N LEU A 90 -15.11 24.28 -1.86
CA LEU A 90 -15.99 23.96 -0.73
C LEU A 90 -16.84 22.71 -1.01
N ASP A 91 -17.27 22.48 -2.26
CA ASP A 91 -17.99 21.26 -2.62
C ASP A 91 -17.09 20.01 -2.53
N PHE A 92 -15.80 20.13 -2.89
CA PHE A 92 -14.83 19.07 -2.61
C PHE A 92 -14.67 18.83 -1.11
N ALA A 93 -14.43 19.91 -0.32
CA ALA A 93 -14.20 19.80 1.11
C ALA A 93 -15.40 19.21 1.88
N LYS A 94 -16.64 19.47 1.43
CA LYS A 94 -17.87 18.93 2.03
C LYS A 94 -17.97 17.40 2.06
N HIS A 95 -17.22 16.70 1.20
CA HIS A 95 -17.21 15.24 1.18
C HIS A 95 -16.49 14.63 2.39
N PHE A 96 -15.67 15.42 3.08
CA PHE A 96 -14.82 14.96 4.17
C PHE A 96 -15.17 15.65 5.48
N CYS A 97 -14.97 14.94 6.59
CA CYS A 97 -15.21 15.47 7.95
C CYS A 97 -16.59 16.13 8.13
N ASP A 98 -17.64 15.52 7.56
CA ASP A 98 -19.02 16.03 7.52
C ASP A 98 -19.16 17.48 6.99
N GLY A 99 -18.18 17.91 6.18
CA GLY A 99 -18.07 19.25 5.62
C GLY A 99 -17.76 20.35 6.62
N VAL A 100 -17.34 20.00 7.84
CA VAL A 100 -16.92 20.96 8.86
C VAL A 100 -15.52 21.47 8.53
N LEU A 101 -15.36 22.80 8.52
CA LEU A 101 -14.07 23.49 8.46
C LEU A 101 -14.00 24.51 9.60
N HIS A 102 -12.93 24.47 10.37
CA HIS A 102 -12.67 25.37 11.47
C HIS A 102 -11.81 26.55 10.99
N GLN A 103 -12.36 27.76 11.08
CA GLN A 103 -11.63 28.97 10.74
C GLN A 103 -10.46 29.20 11.71
N GLY A 104 -9.29 29.57 11.17
CA GLY A 104 -8.07 29.75 11.94
C GLY A 104 -7.46 28.44 12.42
N TYR A 105 -7.69 27.33 11.70
CA TYR A 105 -7.14 26.03 12.04
C TYR A 105 -6.43 25.41 10.83
N ASP A 106 -5.11 25.24 10.95
CA ASP A 106 -4.29 24.51 9.99
C ASP A 106 -3.92 23.14 10.57
N PRO A 107 -4.54 22.04 10.12
CA PRO A 107 -4.32 20.70 10.66
C PRO A 107 -2.95 20.12 10.26
N PHE A 108 -2.24 20.70 9.28
CA PHE A 108 -0.91 20.24 8.87
C PHE A 108 0.19 20.74 9.81
N ASN A 109 -0.07 21.80 10.56
CA ASN A 109 0.87 22.43 11.50
C ASN A 109 0.29 22.57 12.93
N ALA A 110 -0.77 21.82 13.24
CA ALA A 110 -1.41 21.85 14.55
C ALA A 110 -0.64 21.04 15.60
N PHE A 111 -0.88 21.37 16.87
CA PHE A 111 -0.36 20.66 18.04
C PHE A 111 -1.49 19.94 18.76
N ASP A 112 -1.25 18.71 19.17
CA ASP A 112 -2.20 17.94 19.97
C ASP A 112 -2.03 18.25 21.46
N LEU A 113 -3.16 18.36 22.15
CA LEU A 113 -3.29 18.81 23.53
C LEU A 113 -4.22 17.86 24.30
N ALA A 114 -3.87 17.58 25.55
CA ALA A 114 -4.70 16.78 26.45
C ALA A 114 -5.90 17.57 27.03
N GLU A 115 -5.81 18.90 27.06
CA GLU A 115 -6.83 19.80 27.62
C GLU A 115 -7.17 20.92 26.62
N PRO A 116 -8.41 21.42 26.64
CA PRO A 116 -8.83 22.48 25.72
C PRO A 116 -8.12 23.79 26.04
N VAL A 117 -7.66 24.47 25.00
CA VAL A 117 -7.19 25.86 25.04
C VAL A 117 -8.01 26.73 24.09
N PRO A 118 -8.00 28.07 24.23
CA PRO A 118 -8.72 28.94 23.30
C PRO A 118 -8.34 28.66 21.83
N ASN A 119 -9.36 28.52 20.98
CA ASN A 119 -9.24 28.18 19.55
C ASN A 119 -8.66 26.78 19.25
N SER A 120 -8.62 25.88 20.24
CA SER A 120 -8.43 24.46 19.94
C SER A 120 -9.72 23.85 19.38
N VAL A 121 -9.56 22.86 18.51
CA VAL A 121 -10.62 22.05 17.92
C VAL A 121 -10.61 20.69 18.61
N GLU A 122 -11.77 20.20 19.04
CA GLU A 122 -11.87 18.83 19.55
C GLU A 122 -11.83 17.85 18.36
N ILE A 123 -10.89 16.91 18.42
CA ILE A 123 -10.75 15.82 17.45
C ILE A 123 -11.29 14.55 18.11
N GLN A 124 -12.24 13.90 17.45
CA GLN A 124 -12.73 12.59 17.87
C GLN A 124 -12.08 11.52 16.99
N ILE A 125 -11.44 10.56 17.65
CA ILE A 125 -10.91 9.36 17.01
C ILE A 125 -11.83 8.22 17.38
N ILE A 126 -12.47 7.64 16.36
CA ILE A 126 -13.41 6.54 16.50
C ILE A 126 -12.70 5.28 16.03
N GLU A 127 -12.32 4.43 16.97
CA GLU A 127 -11.80 3.09 16.68
C GLU A 127 -12.91 2.05 16.86
N ALA A 128 -12.65 0.81 16.43
CA ALA A 128 -13.66 -0.26 16.37
C ALA A 128 -14.36 -0.53 17.73
N TYR A 129 -13.68 -0.27 18.85
CA TYR A 129 -14.19 -0.62 20.19
C TYR A 129 -14.17 0.53 21.20
N TYR A 130 -13.65 1.71 20.84
CA TYR A 130 -13.63 2.86 21.72
C TYR A 130 -13.53 4.17 20.93
N THR A 131 -14.04 5.23 21.55
CA THR A 131 -13.87 6.60 21.05
C THR A 131 -13.06 7.35 22.08
N TYR A 132 -11.97 7.98 21.63
CA TYR A 132 -11.24 8.95 22.44
C TYR A 132 -11.21 10.28 21.71
N SER A 133 -11.15 11.36 22.50
CA SER A 133 -10.98 12.69 21.95
C SER A 133 -9.75 13.37 22.54
N TYR A 134 -9.18 14.26 21.74
CA TYR A 134 -8.12 15.16 22.16
C TYR A 134 -8.37 16.53 21.52
N TYR A 135 -7.61 17.54 21.92
CA TYR A 135 -7.75 18.89 21.36
C TYR A 135 -6.58 19.19 20.45
N SER A 136 -6.83 19.75 19.27
CA SER A 136 -5.80 20.16 18.34
C SER A 136 -5.80 21.67 18.15
N TYR A 137 -4.62 22.28 18.15
CA TYR A 137 -4.46 23.73 18.20
C TYR A 137 -3.40 24.22 17.22
N SER A 138 -3.75 25.21 16.39
CA SER A 138 -2.84 25.81 15.40
C SER A 138 -2.63 27.30 15.67
N PRO A 139 -1.68 27.69 16.55
CA PRO A 139 -1.50 29.08 16.99
C PRO A 139 -1.09 30.06 15.89
N ARG A 140 -0.62 29.55 14.75
CA ARG A 140 -0.05 30.35 13.64
C ARG A 140 -0.94 30.37 12.42
N ALA A 141 -2.06 29.65 12.42
CA ALA A 141 -2.99 29.65 11.32
C ALA A 141 -3.61 31.05 11.13
N LEU A 142 -3.71 31.46 9.87
CA LEU A 142 -4.32 32.73 9.51
C LEU A 142 -5.84 32.63 9.61
N ARG A 143 -6.52 33.76 9.79
CA ARG A 143 -7.99 33.79 9.79
C ARG A 143 -8.61 33.46 8.43
N THR A 144 -7.81 33.56 7.36
CA THR A 144 -8.17 33.16 6.00
C THR A 144 -7.96 31.67 5.77
N GLU A 145 -7.39 30.94 6.72
CA GLU A 145 -7.24 29.48 6.64
C GLU A 145 -8.38 28.81 7.40
N SER A 146 -9.07 27.89 6.73
CA SER A 146 -10.14 27.08 7.31
C SER A 146 -9.81 25.62 7.07
N GLY A 147 -9.69 24.82 8.13
CA GLY A 147 -9.23 23.44 8.02
C GLY A 147 -9.95 22.48 8.94
N ASN A 148 -9.71 21.18 8.74
CA ASN A 148 -10.19 20.14 9.64
C ASN A 148 -9.28 18.91 9.58
N TYR A 149 -9.22 18.18 10.69
CA TYR A 149 -8.65 16.85 10.77
C TYR A 149 -9.72 15.90 11.31
N CYS A 150 -9.95 14.80 10.62
CA CYS A 150 -10.85 13.75 11.11
C CYS A 150 -10.30 12.37 10.82
N ASP A 151 -10.64 11.43 11.70
CA ASP A 151 -10.38 10.00 11.52
C ASP A 151 -11.74 9.28 11.43
N LEU A 152 -12.03 8.75 10.25
CA LEU A 152 -13.29 8.08 9.97
C LEU A 152 -13.06 6.56 9.95
N PRO A 153 -13.82 5.78 10.74
CA PRO A 153 -13.69 4.32 10.75
C PRO A 153 -13.74 3.75 9.34
N GLN A 154 -12.79 2.87 9.00
CA GLN A 154 -12.65 2.21 7.69
C GLN A 154 -12.34 3.13 6.51
N LYS A 155 -12.46 4.45 6.67
CA LYS A 155 -12.14 5.45 5.66
C LYS A 155 -10.80 6.14 5.90
N GLY A 156 -10.24 6.03 7.11
CA GLY A 156 -8.92 6.53 7.46
C GLY A 156 -8.90 7.99 7.87
N GLN A 157 -7.70 8.56 7.85
CA GLN A 157 -7.40 9.89 8.34
C GLN A 157 -7.43 10.90 7.20
N PHE A 158 -8.00 12.07 7.48
CA PHE A 158 -8.18 13.16 6.52
C PHE A 158 -7.72 14.48 7.12
N TRP A 159 -6.84 15.18 6.40
CA TRP A 159 -6.44 16.55 6.68
C TRP A 159 -6.91 17.42 5.52
N LEU A 160 -7.68 18.45 5.84
CA LEU A 160 -8.15 19.44 4.88
C LEU A 160 -7.75 20.83 5.32
N LEU A 161 -7.21 21.61 4.40
CA LEU A 161 -6.94 23.03 4.58
C LEU A 161 -7.40 23.79 3.35
N VAL A 162 -8.25 24.77 3.56
CA VAL A 162 -8.67 25.76 2.56
C VAL A 162 -8.05 27.09 2.93
N ASP A 163 -7.22 27.64 2.05
CA ASP A 163 -6.70 29.00 2.14
C ASP A 163 -7.57 29.92 1.28
N GLU A 164 -8.28 30.82 1.96
CA GLU A 164 -9.24 31.79 1.42
C GLU A 164 -8.62 33.18 1.20
N THR A 165 -7.27 33.28 1.18
CA THR A 165 -6.58 34.57 1.00
C THR A 165 -6.91 35.24 -0.34
N ASP A 166 -7.12 34.45 -1.40
CA ASP A 166 -7.63 34.95 -2.69
C ASP A 166 -9.14 34.61 -2.84
N PRO A 167 -10.04 35.61 -2.77
CA PRO A 167 -11.49 35.37 -2.85
C PRO A 167 -11.97 34.87 -4.21
N ALA A 168 -11.16 34.95 -5.27
CA ALA A 168 -11.50 34.42 -6.58
C ALA A 168 -11.06 32.95 -6.74
N LEU A 169 -9.98 32.54 -6.06
CA LEU A 169 -9.36 31.23 -6.19
C LEU A 169 -8.86 30.74 -4.83
N TYR A 170 -9.68 29.93 -4.17
CA TYR A 170 -9.28 29.26 -2.93
C TYR A 170 -8.23 28.20 -3.22
N THR A 171 -7.26 28.05 -2.32
CA THR A 171 -6.28 26.96 -2.40
C THR A 171 -6.68 25.84 -1.45
N LEU A 172 -6.85 24.63 -1.98
CA LEU A 172 -7.04 23.43 -1.18
C LEU A 172 -5.69 22.72 -0.99
N LYS A 173 -5.41 22.30 0.25
CA LYS A 173 -4.47 21.21 0.54
C LYS A 173 -5.23 20.09 1.22
N PHE A 174 -5.06 18.89 0.70
CA PHE A 174 -5.70 17.70 1.22
C PHE A 174 -4.68 16.60 1.34
N LYS A 175 -4.74 15.90 2.47
CA LYS A 175 -4.01 14.68 2.70
C LYS A 175 -4.96 13.64 3.23
N HIS A 176 -4.85 12.45 2.69
CA HIS A 176 -5.53 11.28 3.17
C HIS A 176 -4.50 10.20 3.46
N MET A 177 -4.67 9.57 4.62
CA MET A 177 -3.91 8.39 4.99
C MET A 177 -4.89 7.35 5.49
N LEU A 178 -5.11 6.30 4.70
CA LEU A 178 -5.73 5.10 5.20
C LEU A 178 -4.61 4.17 5.61
N ASP A 179 -4.50 3.98 6.91
CA ASP A 179 -3.63 2.96 7.41
C ASP A 179 -4.15 1.60 6.94
N ARG A 180 -3.38 0.90 6.09
CA ARG A 180 -3.69 -0.48 5.70
C ARG A 180 -3.66 -1.42 6.92
N PHE A 181 -3.11 -0.95 8.05
CA PHE A 181 -3.07 -1.53 9.39
C PHE A 181 -4.14 -0.97 10.35
N ALA A 182 -4.93 0.05 9.99
CA ALA A 182 -6.13 0.46 10.78
C ALA A 182 -7.29 -0.55 10.67
N HIS A 183 -7.05 -1.65 9.95
CA HIS A 183 -7.56 -2.94 10.36
C HIS A 183 -6.49 -3.61 11.22
N ASP A 184 -6.73 -3.75 12.52
CA ASP A 184 -5.97 -4.50 13.54
C ASP A 184 -5.74 -6.01 13.20
N ASN A 185 -5.63 -6.39 11.93
CA ASN A 185 -5.80 -7.75 11.46
C ASN A 185 -4.49 -8.41 10.99
N ASP A 186 -3.36 -7.69 10.94
CA ASP A 186 -2.05 -8.31 10.66
C ASP A 186 -1.53 -8.94 11.95
N VAL A 187 -1.95 -10.18 12.17
CA VAL A 187 -1.57 -10.96 13.32
C VAL A 187 -0.20 -11.59 13.07
N LYS A 188 0.64 -11.60 14.11
CA LYS A 188 1.84 -12.44 14.18
C LYS A 188 1.51 -13.69 15.00
N PRO A 189 0.97 -14.75 14.38
CA PRO A 189 0.52 -15.93 15.13
C PRO A 189 1.68 -16.70 15.77
N ILE A 190 2.91 -16.41 15.36
CA ILE A 190 4.14 -17.00 15.90
C ILE A 190 5.05 -15.86 16.33
N ALA A 191 5.29 -15.74 17.64
CA ALA A 191 6.20 -14.75 18.18
C ALA A 191 7.63 -14.92 17.61
N ASN A 192 8.29 -13.80 17.31
CA ASN A 192 9.65 -13.74 16.75
C ASN A 192 9.83 -14.40 15.36
N PHE A 193 8.74 -14.70 14.67
CA PHE A 193 8.74 -15.11 13.27
C PHE A 193 8.28 -13.93 12.40
N PRO A 194 8.91 -13.64 11.24
CA PRO A 194 8.55 -12.47 10.45
C PRO A 194 7.21 -12.62 9.74
N LEU A 195 6.52 -13.76 9.81
CA LEU A 195 5.22 -13.90 9.18
C LEU A 195 4.16 -13.00 9.84
N ILE A 196 3.44 -12.30 8.99
CA ILE A 196 2.19 -11.63 9.31
C ILE A 196 1.06 -12.31 8.52
N VAL A 197 -0.10 -12.41 9.16
CA VAL A 197 -1.30 -12.97 8.56
C VAL A 197 -2.41 -11.96 8.73
N ARG A 198 -2.96 -11.51 7.60
CA ARG A 198 -4.12 -10.64 7.53
C ARG A 198 -5.40 -11.46 7.49
N GLY A 199 -6.46 -10.90 8.07
CA GLY A 199 -7.79 -11.52 8.13
C GLY A 199 -8.01 -12.37 9.38
N LEU A 200 -7.04 -12.38 10.29
CA LEU A 200 -7.17 -12.93 11.63
C LEU A 200 -7.52 -11.82 12.62
N MET A 201 -8.32 -12.16 13.62
CA MET A 201 -8.61 -11.32 14.77
C MET A 201 -8.16 -12.06 16.03
N SER A 202 -7.45 -11.39 16.93
CA SER A 202 -7.03 -12.00 18.20
C SER A 202 -8.21 -12.09 19.17
N GLU A 203 -8.39 -13.25 19.78
CA GLU A 203 -9.39 -13.49 20.81
C GLU A 203 -8.82 -13.32 22.22
N GLN A 204 -9.70 -13.12 23.20
CA GLN A 204 -9.31 -12.90 24.60
C GLN A 204 -8.53 -14.07 25.23
N ASP A 205 -8.71 -15.29 24.72
CA ASP A 205 -8.03 -16.50 25.17
C ASP A 205 -6.68 -16.74 24.47
N GLY A 206 -6.24 -15.80 23.63
CA GLY A 206 -5.02 -15.92 22.83
C GLY A 206 -5.18 -16.82 21.61
N SER A 207 -6.41 -17.23 21.28
CA SER A 207 -6.72 -17.82 19.98
C SER A 207 -6.95 -16.75 18.91
N TYR A 208 -7.17 -17.20 17.68
CA TYR A 208 -7.48 -16.32 16.56
C TYR A 208 -8.79 -16.73 15.93
N SER A 209 -9.57 -15.77 15.46
CA SER A 209 -10.74 -16.01 14.61
C SER A 209 -10.48 -15.46 13.20
N ALA A 210 -11.16 -16.01 12.20
CA ALA A 210 -11.11 -15.53 10.82
C ALA A 210 -12.53 -15.28 10.30
N TYR A 211 -12.74 -14.09 9.73
CA TYR A 211 -14.02 -13.65 9.15
C TYR A 211 -13.92 -13.34 7.66
N MET A 212 -12.69 -13.38 7.11
CA MET A 212 -12.39 -13.04 5.74
C MET A 212 -11.25 -13.92 5.21
N LYS A 213 -10.92 -13.74 3.93
CA LYS A 213 -9.77 -14.37 3.26
C LYS A 213 -8.50 -14.17 4.11
N LEU A 214 -7.76 -15.26 4.33
CA LEU A 214 -6.47 -15.20 5.02
C LEU A 214 -5.37 -14.84 4.03
N CYS A 215 -4.61 -13.81 4.34
CA CYS A 215 -3.55 -13.32 3.47
C CYS A 215 -2.21 -13.39 4.24
N PHE A 216 -1.20 -14.04 3.66
CA PHE A 216 0.06 -14.32 4.34
C PHE A 216 1.19 -13.53 3.72
N ASP A 217 2.02 -12.90 4.56
CA ASP A 217 3.20 -12.18 4.11
C ASP A 217 4.31 -12.15 5.17
N LEU A 218 5.45 -11.57 4.82
CA LEU A 218 6.53 -11.30 5.77
C LEU A 218 6.51 -9.81 6.15
N ASP A 219 6.62 -9.53 7.45
CA ASP A 219 6.82 -8.20 8.01
C ASP A 219 8.18 -7.66 7.54
N PRO A 220 8.18 -6.63 6.67
CA PRO A 220 9.41 -6.08 6.12
C PRO A 220 10.35 -5.54 7.21
N ALA A 221 9.81 -4.97 8.30
CA ALA A 221 10.63 -4.45 9.39
C ALA A 221 11.38 -5.60 10.09
N ALA A 222 10.66 -6.67 10.42
CA ALA A 222 11.25 -7.85 11.06
C ALA A 222 12.31 -8.55 10.18
N VAL A 223 12.12 -8.54 8.86
CA VAL A 223 13.08 -9.14 7.93
C VAL A 223 14.31 -8.26 7.71
N HIS A 224 14.13 -6.94 7.53
CA HIS A 224 15.24 -6.02 7.31
C HIS A 224 16.16 -5.89 8.53
N GLU A 225 15.61 -5.99 9.74
CA GLU A 225 16.37 -5.94 10.99
C GLU A 225 17.22 -7.20 11.25
N SER A 226 17.01 -8.28 10.50
CA SER A 226 17.61 -9.59 10.77
C SER A 226 18.19 -10.24 9.51
N VAL A 227 19.53 -10.29 9.44
CA VAL A 227 20.28 -10.98 8.37
C VAL A 227 19.84 -12.44 8.19
N LYS A 228 19.34 -13.07 9.26
CA LYS A 228 18.78 -14.43 9.24
C LYS A 228 17.60 -14.57 8.28
N TRP A 229 16.73 -13.56 8.21
CA TRP A 229 15.50 -13.64 7.42
C TRP A 229 15.68 -13.22 5.96
N ASN A 230 16.67 -12.37 5.66
CA ASN A 230 17.06 -12.07 4.28
C ASN A 230 17.43 -13.32 3.47
N ALA A 231 17.91 -14.37 4.14
CA ALA A 231 18.21 -15.65 3.52
C ALA A 231 16.98 -16.38 2.97
N LEU A 232 15.76 -15.97 3.36
CA LEU A 232 14.52 -16.55 2.83
C LEU A 232 14.20 -16.05 1.41
N ILE A 233 14.81 -14.97 0.92
CA ILE A 233 14.54 -14.46 -0.44
C ILE A 233 14.81 -15.57 -1.47
N GLY A 234 13.81 -15.88 -2.29
CA GLY A 234 13.82 -16.94 -3.29
C GLY A 234 13.53 -18.34 -2.74
N ALA A 235 13.27 -18.49 -1.44
CA ALA A 235 12.96 -19.77 -0.83
C ALA A 235 11.48 -20.15 -1.07
N ASP A 236 11.26 -21.43 -1.39
CA ASP A 236 9.92 -22.01 -1.44
C ASP A 236 9.39 -22.22 -0.03
N ILE A 237 8.25 -21.60 0.28
CA ILE A 237 7.55 -21.75 1.55
C ILE A 237 6.31 -22.62 1.33
N GLY A 238 6.23 -23.70 2.11
CA GLY A 238 5.05 -24.55 2.15
C GLY A 238 4.05 -24.02 3.16
N VAL A 239 2.82 -23.75 2.74
CA VAL A 239 1.71 -23.45 3.65
C VAL A 239 0.71 -24.58 3.59
N ALA A 240 0.32 -25.13 4.74
CA ALA A 240 -0.69 -26.16 4.86
C ALA A 240 -1.83 -25.71 5.78
N ILE A 241 -3.06 -26.05 5.42
CA ILE A 241 -4.25 -25.86 6.26
C ILE A 241 -4.86 -27.24 6.51
N ASP A 242 -5.05 -27.58 7.78
CA ASP A 242 -5.57 -28.88 8.23
C ASP A 242 -4.79 -30.07 7.66
N GLY A 243 -3.47 -29.92 7.58
CA GLY A 243 -2.55 -30.91 7.04
C GLY A 243 -2.58 -31.04 5.52
N ARG A 244 -3.39 -30.25 4.80
CA ARG A 244 -3.41 -30.20 3.35
C ARG A 244 -2.48 -29.10 2.86
N MET A 245 -1.47 -29.47 2.07
CA MET A 245 -0.61 -28.50 1.40
C MET A 245 -1.46 -27.65 0.46
N MET A 246 -1.39 -26.34 0.66
CA MET A 246 -1.98 -25.37 -0.23
C MET A 246 -1.07 -25.19 -1.45
N THR A 247 -1.48 -24.34 -2.39
CA THR A 247 -0.60 -23.94 -3.49
C THR A 247 0.76 -23.51 -2.94
N GLY A 248 1.86 -23.94 -3.56
CA GLY A 248 3.19 -23.54 -3.09
C GLY A 248 3.33 -22.02 -3.07
N ALA A 249 4.15 -21.50 -2.17
CA ALA A 249 4.54 -20.10 -2.13
C ALA A 249 6.05 -19.96 -2.22
N TYR A 250 6.55 -18.79 -2.61
CA TYR A 250 7.96 -18.43 -2.52
C TYR A 250 8.12 -16.98 -2.03
N VAL A 251 9.27 -16.66 -1.47
CA VAL A 251 9.59 -15.30 -1.02
C VAL A 251 10.22 -14.51 -2.17
N THR A 252 9.65 -13.38 -2.53
CA THR A 252 10.22 -12.48 -3.54
C THR A 252 11.40 -11.68 -2.98
N ASN A 253 12.14 -11.00 -3.85
CA ASN A 253 13.16 -10.03 -3.46
C ASN A 253 12.60 -8.80 -2.73
N GLU A 254 11.30 -8.54 -2.85
CA GLU A 254 10.57 -7.53 -2.08
C GLU A 254 10.18 -8.03 -0.68
N ILE A 255 10.61 -9.24 -0.29
CA ILE A 255 10.25 -9.89 0.97
C ILE A 255 8.73 -10.14 1.01
N ARG A 256 8.15 -10.57 -0.13
CA ARG A 256 6.72 -10.89 -0.23
C ARG A 256 6.50 -12.39 -0.43
N LEU A 257 5.48 -12.96 0.21
CA LEU A 257 5.01 -14.31 -0.10
C LEU A 257 4.14 -14.30 -1.38
N SER A 258 4.54 -15.06 -2.41
CA SER A 258 3.83 -15.15 -3.70
C SER A 258 3.57 -16.60 -4.10
N ARG A 259 2.46 -16.90 -4.78
CA ARG A 259 2.11 -18.25 -5.23
C ARG A 259 3.07 -18.80 -6.30
N THR A 260 3.38 -20.08 -6.26
CA THR A 260 4.24 -20.77 -7.25
C THR A 260 3.54 -21.11 -8.56
N ASP A 261 2.21 -21.24 -8.55
CA ASP A 261 1.41 -21.51 -9.75
C ASP A 261 1.13 -20.25 -10.59
N GLY A 262 1.36 -19.06 -10.01
CA GLY A 262 1.21 -17.76 -10.63
C GLY A 262 2.54 -17.16 -11.08
N LYS A 263 3.11 -17.64 -12.18
CA LYS A 263 3.85 -16.74 -13.11
C LYS A 263 2.87 -15.93 -13.96
N THR A 264 1.73 -15.55 -13.40
CA THR A 264 0.88 -14.54 -14.01
C THR A 264 1.63 -13.23 -13.86
N ASN A 265 1.98 -12.61 -15.00
CA ASN A 265 2.46 -11.24 -15.02
C ASN A 265 1.50 -10.40 -14.20
N PHE A 266 1.90 -10.03 -12.98
CA PHE A 266 1.21 -9.02 -12.18
C PHE A 266 1.53 -7.66 -12.81
N SER A 267 1.03 -7.45 -14.02
CA SER A 267 0.84 -6.13 -14.61
C SER A 267 -0.57 -5.61 -14.29
N ASP A 268 -1.21 -6.15 -13.25
CA ASP A 268 -2.45 -5.61 -12.71
C ASP A 268 -2.10 -4.75 -11.49
N PRO A 269 -2.07 -3.42 -11.63
CA PRO A 269 -1.77 -2.49 -10.54
C PRO A 269 -2.83 -2.51 -9.41
N ASN A 270 -3.92 -3.27 -9.57
CA ASN A 270 -4.94 -3.47 -8.55
C ASN A 270 -4.77 -4.78 -7.75
N SER A 271 -3.76 -5.61 -8.03
CA SER A 271 -3.65 -6.92 -7.39
C SER A 271 -3.23 -6.81 -5.91
N ASP A 272 -3.99 -7.47 -5.03
CA ASP A 272 -3.79 -7.62 -3.57
C ASP A 272 -2.32 -7.45 -3.10
N LEU A 273 -2.11 -6.57 -2.12
CA LEU A 273 -0.88 -6.38 -1.32
C LEU A 273 -0.17 -7.68 -0.93
N PHE A 274 -0.98 -8.69 -0.63
CA PHE A 274 -0.56 -10.02 -0.26
C PHE A 274 -0.67 -10.88 -1.50
N LYS A 275 0.48 -11.26 -2.07
CA LYS A 275 0.54 -12.11 -3.28
C LYS A 275 0.17 -13.57 -2.98
N TYR A 276 -0.11 -13.89 -1.72
CA TYR A 276 -0.53 -15.20 -1.26
C TYR A 276 -1.69 -15.10 -0.27
N CYS A 277 -2.90 -15.34 -0.77
CA CYS A 277 -4.12 -15.35 0.04
C CYS A 277 -4.95 -16.61 -0.23
N LEU A 278 -5.63 -17.09 0.81
CA LEU A 278 -6.38 -18.34 0.84
C LEU A 278 -7.78 -18.11 1.42
N PHE A 279 -8.78 -18.76 0.83
CA PHE A 279 -10.09 -18.88 1.45
C PHE A 279 -10.17 -20.16 2.26
N VAL A 280 -10.67 -20.06 3.47
CA VAL A 280 -11.09 -21.18 4.30
C VAL A 280 -12.61 -21.04 4.40
N ARG A 281 -13.34 -22.08 4.01
CA ARG A 281 -14.81 -22.08 3.89
C ARG A 281 -15.41 -23.29 4.61
N GLN A 282 -14.87 -23.61 5.77
CA GLN A 282 -15.23 -24.81 6.52
C GLN A 282 -15.29 -24.46 8.00
N GLY A 283 -16.13 -23.48 8.36
CA GLY A 283 -16.39 -23.01 9.73
C GLY A 283 -16.05 -24.02 10.84
N GLY A 284 -15.31 -23.55 11.84
CA GLY A 284 -14.74 -24.39 12.90
C GLY A 284 -13.25 -24.12 13.11
N TRP A 285 -12.56 -25.05 13.78
CA TRP A 285 -11.15 -24.88 14.10
C TRP A 285 -10.25 -25.41 12.99
N HIS A 286 -9.35 -24.56 12.53
CA HIS A 286 -8.34 -24.86 11.53
C HIS A 286 -6.94 -24.82 12.12
N THR A 287 -6.05 -25.63 11.56
CA THR A 287 -4.63 -25.66 11.89
C THR A 287 -3.82 -25.23 10.68
N VAL A 288 -3.06 -24.16 10.82
CA VAL A 288 -2.12 -23.71 9.80
C VAL A 288 -0.73 -24.19 10.14
N THR A 289 -0.04 -24.75 9.15
CA THR A 289 1.36 -25.17 9.27
C THR A 289 2.20 -24.54 8.18
N ILE A 290 3.31 -23.91 8.56
CA ILE A 290 4.27 -23.31 7.64
C ILE A 290 5.57 -24.10 7.69
N HIS A 291 5.98 -24.57 6.52
CA HIS A 291 7.19 -25.32 6.29
C HIS A 291 8.23 -24.42 5.63
N LEU A 292 9.35 -24.22 6.32
CA LEU A 292 10.51 -23.55 5.76
C LEU A 292 11.54 -24.56 5.25
N PRO A 293 12.24 -24.27 4.15
CA PRO A 293 13.27 -25.14 3.64
C PRO A 293 14.47 -25.21 4.58
N SER A 294 14.94 -26.43 4.84
CA SER A 294 16.08 -26.74 5.73
C SER A 294 17.34 -25.92 5.48
N THR A 295 17.55 -25.49 4.24
CA THR A 295 18.79 -24.87 3.76
C THR A 295 19.09 -23.51 4.39
N PHE A 296 18.12 -22.86 5.03
CA PHE A 296 18.29 -21.48 5.53
C PHE A 296 18.23 -21.35 7.04
N THR A 297 17.54 -22.25 7.74
CA THR A 297 17.34 -22.14 9.18
C THR A 297 17.42 -23.47 9.93
N GLY A 298 17.55 -24.62 9.24
CA GLY A 298 17.14 -25.93 9.79
C GLY A 298 15.69 -26.21 9.40
N ASN A 299 15.25 -27.47 9.39
CA ASN A 299 13.84 -27.78 9.11
C ASN A 299 12.97 -27.21 10.24
N HIS A 300 12.39 -26.04 10.00
CA HIS A 300 11.45 -25.40 10.92
C HIS A 300 10.04 -25.53 10.38
N THR A 301 9.21 -26.15 11.21
CA THR A 301 7.77 -26.22 11.03
C THR A 301 7.14 -25.37 12.11
N TYR A 302 6.31 -24.43 11.71
CA TYR A 302 5.55 -23.60 12.65
C TYR A 302 4.07 -23.87 12.48
N THR A 303 3.38 -24.09 13.59
CA THR A 303 1.97 -24.48 13.60
C THR A 303 1.18 -23.60 14.55
N TRP A 304 0.02 -23.14 14.11
CA TRP A 304 -0.92 -22.35 14.90
C TRP A 304 -2.36 -22.69 14.49
N ARG A 305 -3.34 -22.20 15.25
CA ARG A 305 -4.77 -22.49 15.03
C ARG A 305 -5.59 -21.22 14.99
N PHE A 306 -6.66 -21.24 14.21
CA PHE A 306 -7.72 -20.25 14.26
C PHE A 306 -9.09 -20.90 14.16
N HIS A 307 -10.10 -20.14 14.55
CA HIS A 307 -11.50 -20.49 14.42
C HIS A 307 -12.12 -19.69 13.26
N GLU A 308 -12.56 -20.36 12.20
CA GLU A 308 -13.36 -19.72 11.17
C GLU A 308 -14.80 -19.63 11.68
N GLU A 309 -15.28 -18.41 11.89
CA GLU A 309 -16.72 -18.23 12.10
C GLU A 309 -17.43 -18.32 10.77
N TYR A 310 -18.40 -19.23 10.68
CA TYR A 310 -19.19 -19.43 9.47
C TYR A 310 -20.01 -18.15 9.21
N SER A 311 -19.49 -17.30 8.33
CA SER A 311 -20.19 -16.13 7.84
C SER A 311 -21.04 -16.56 6.65
N ASP A 312 -22.34 -16.75 6.87
CA ASP A 312 -23.34 -16.84 5.79
C ASP A 312 -23.44 -15.52 4.98
N ARG A 313 -22.63 -14.49 5.28
CA ARG A 313 -22.61 -13.23 4.52
C ARG A 313 -21.75 -13.38 3.27
N CYS A 314 -22.32 -13.97 2.24
CA CYS A 314 -22.15 -13.37 0.92
C CYS A 314 -22.84 -12.00 0.98
N ASP A 315 -22.12 -10.96 1.39
CA ASP A 315 -22.64 -9.59 1.31
C ASP A 315 -22.95 -9.30 -0.16
N GLU A 316 -24.23 -9.13 -0.49
CA GLU A 316 -24.77 -8.84 -1.83
C GLU A 316 -24.26 -7.50 -2.43
N SER A 317 -23.27 -6.85 -1.81
CA SER A 317 -22.78 -5.52 -2.18
C SER A 317 -21.43 -5.52 -2.92
N TYR A 318 -20.70 -6.64 -2.98
CA TYR A 318 -19.52 -6.78 -3.83
C TYR A 318 -19.81 -7.74 -4.97
N ILE A 319 -20.17 -7.17 -6.13
CA ILE A 319 -20.22 -7.90 -7.39
C ILE A 319 -18.77 -8.14 -7.82
N ASP A 320 -18.19 -9.25 -7.36
CA ASP A 320 -17.09 -9.89 -8.07
C ASP A 320 -17.46 -11.37 -8.27
N ASN A 321 -17.39 -11.82 -9.52
CA ASN A 321 -18.11 -12.98 -10.06
C ASN A 321 -17.56 -14.36 -9.64
N ASP A 322 -16.87 -14.48 -8.51
CA ASP A 322 -16.22 -15.74 -8.07
C ASP A 322 -16.84 -16.35 -6.80
N CYS A 323 -18.18 -16.38 -6.76
CA CYS A 323 -18.94 -17.23 -5.85
C CYS A 323 -19.51 -18.44 -6.60
N TYR A 324 -18.75 -19.53 -6.66
CA TYR A 324 -19.25 -20.87 -6.99
C TYR A 324 -19.57 -21.69 -5.73
#